data_AF-A0A1V2AV50-F1
#
_entry.id   AF-A0A1V2AV50-F1
#
_cell.length_a   1.000
_cell.length_b   1.000
_cell.length_c   1.000
_cell.angle_alpha   90.00
_cell.angle_beta   90.00
_cell.angle_gamma   90.00
#
_symmetry.space_group_name_H-M   'P 1'
#
loop_
_entity.id
_entity.type
_entity.pdbx_description
1 polymer ?
#
loop_
_entity_poly.entity_id
_entity_poly.type
_entity_poly.pdbx_seq_one_letter_code
_entity_poly.pdbx_strand_id
1 'polypeptide(L)'
;MEQKLKLMKKVAYILLFFMAVFYSCNTSKLAKEYKLYQWEKNINYPKEKLSIELANDTTGLFVNNYESTKVFNQDFVFSKIKDDYLIIRNVSQSNPHLISLKQGDTIVLTKGRLLLFYNGDKKYLLSFKKK
;
A
#
# COMPACT_ATOMS: atom_id res chain seq x y z
N MET A 1 51.32 26.14 -0.67
CA MET A 1 49.99 26.27 -0.01
C MET A 1 48.85 25.90 -0.97
N GLU A 2 48.92 26.31 -2.25
CA GLU A 2 47.87 26.08 -3.26
C GLU A 2 47.59 24.61 -3.62
N GLN A 3 48.61 23.73 -3.64
CA GLN A 3 48.41 22.31 -3.96
C GLN A 3 47.58 21.57 -2.91
N LYS A 4 47.77 21.90 -1.62
CA LYS A 4 46.96 21.34 -0.51
C LYS A 4 45.50 21.77 -0.63
N LEU A 5 45.24 23.03 -1.02
CA LEU A 5 43.90 23.55 -1.23
C LEU A 5 43.18 22.87 -2.41
N LYS A 6 43.87 22.60 -3.52
CA LYS A 6 43.31 21.86 -4.66
C LYS A 6 42.97 20.40 -4.29
N LEU A 7 43.81 19.75 -3.47
CA LEU A 7 43.56 18.39 -3.00
C LEU A 7 42.35 18.32 -2.05
N MET A 8 42.25 19.24 -1.09
CA MET A 8 41.11 19.31 -0.16
C MET A 8 39.78 19.55 -0.89
N LYS A 9 39.77 20.41 -1.92
CA LYS A 9 38.58 20.62 -2.75
C LYS A 9 38.16 19.34 -3.47
N LYS A 10 39.10 18.61 -4.09
CA LYS A 10 38.82 17.33 -4.77
C LYS A 10 38.24 16.29 -3.81
N VAL A 11 38.78 16.17 -2.60
CA VAL A 11 38.27 15.24 -1.58
C VAL A 11 36.86 15.63 -1.13
N ALA A 12 36.58 16.92 -0.96
CA ALA A 12 35.25 17.42 -0.61
C ALA A 12 34.21 17.11 -1.71
N TYR A 13 34.55 17.26 -2.99
CA TYR A 13 33.65 16.91 -4.10
C TYR A 13 33.35 15.41 -4.15
N ILE A 14 34.35 14.56 -3.89
CA ILE A 14 34.16 13.11 -3.84
C ILE A 14 33.24 12.72 -2.68
N LEU A 15 33.44 13.31 -1.50
CA LEU A 15 32.59 13.06 -0.33
C LEU A 15 31.14 13.53 -0.54
N LEU A 16 30.94 14.68 -1.20
CA LEU A 16 29.61 15.18 -1.57
C LEU A 16 28.91 14.25 -2.58
N PHE A 17 29.64 13.72 -3.55
CA PHE A 17 29.12 12.76 -4.52
C PHE A 17 28.71 11.44 -3.84
N PHE A 18 29.54 10.91 -2.94
CA PHE A 18 29.20 9.71 -2.19
C PHE A 18 28.00 9.93 -1.26
N MET A 19 27.89 11.07 -0.57
CA MET A 19 26.69 11.39 0.20
C MET A 19 25.44 11.44 -0.69
N ALA A 20 25.51 12.03 -1.89
CA ALA A 20 24.37 12.07 -2.80
C ALA A 20 23.93 10.67 -3.30
N VAL A 21 24.89 9.75 -3.51
CA VAL A 21 24.60 8.36 -3.93
C VAL A 21 24.02 7.54 -2.77
N PHE A 22 24.55 7.69 -1.55
CA PHE A 22 24.10 6.93 -0.37
C PHE A 22 22.81 7.47 0.27
N TYR A 23 22.44 8.73 0.06
CA TYR A 23 21.15 9.30 0.46
C TYR A 23 20.04 9.12 -0.59
N SER A 24 20.27 8.30 -1.64
CA SER A 24 19.17 7.85 -2.48
C SER A 24 18.24 6.98 -1.64
N CYS A 25 17.20 7.65 -1.14
CA CYS A 25 16.18 7.10 -0.27
C CYS A 25 15.69 5.77 -0.85
N ASN A 26 15.85 4.70 -0.07
CA ASN A 26 15.41 3.36 -0.42
C ASN A 26 13.88 3.36 -0.38
N THR A 27 13.27 3.92 -1.42
CA THR A 27 11.82 3.91 -1.61
C THR A 27 11.44 2.45 -1.82
N SER A 28 11.01 1.80 -0.75
CA SER A 28 10.30 0.53 -0.83
C SER A 28 9.11 0.76 -1.76
N LYS A 29 9.31 0.46 -3.04
CA LYS A 29 8.31 0.70 -4.08
C LYS A 29 7.17 -0.27 -3.78
N LEU A 30 6.08 0.25 -3.23
CA LEU A 30 4.87 -0.52 -3.00
C LEU A 30 4.44 -1.12 -4.33
N ALA A 31 3.97 -2.37 -4.31
CA ALA A 31 3.40 -2.94 -5.52
C ALA A 31 2.16 -2.13 -5.90
N LYS A 32 1.94 -1.95 -7.20
CA LYS A 32 0.80 -1.20 -7.71
C LYS A 32 -0.52 -1.92 -7.41
N GLU A 33 -0.53 -3.25 -7.45
CA GLU A 33 -1.72 -4.08 -7.32
C GLU A 33 -1.49 -5.24 -6.34
N TYR A 34 -2.48 -5.49 -5.48
CA TYR A 34 -2.55 -6.64 -4.60
C TYR A 34 -3.88 -7.36 -4.81
N LYS A 35 -3.85 -8.69 -4.91
CA LYS A 35 -5.06 -9.52 -5.09
C LYS A 35 -5.35 -10.36 -3.87
N LEU A 36 -6.63 -10.55 -3.56
CA LEU A 36 -7.05 -11.43 -2.49
C LEU A 36 -6.55 -12.85 -2.76
N TYR A 37 -5.87 -13.44 -1.78
CA TYR A 37 -5.54 -14.87 -1.78
C TYR A 37 -6.30 -15.51 -0.63
N GLN A 38 -6.92 -16.67 -0.87
CA GLN A 38 -7.60 -17.49 0.13
C GLN A 38 -6.81 -17.54 1.45
N TRP A 39 -7.23 -16.77 2.44
CA TRP A 39 -6.61 -16.77 3.77
C TRP A 39 -7.39 -17.65 4.75
N GLU A 40 -8.73 -17.64 4.69
CA GLU A 40 -9.57 -18.54 5.48
C GLU A 40 -10.40 -19.48 4.58
N LYS A 41 -10.27 -20.79 4.82
CA LYS A 41 -11.06 -21.83 4.12
C LYS A 41 -12.57 -21.68 4.36
N ASN A 42 -12.96 -21.07 5.48
CA ASN A 42 -14.33 -21.11 6.01
C ASN A 42 -15.18 -19.88 5.66
N ILE A 43 -14.63 -18.86 5.02
CA ILE A 43 -15.41 -17.68 4.63
C ILE A 43 -15.78 -17.78 3.15
N ASN A 44 -17.08 -17.78 2.87
CA ASN A 44 -17.63 -17.83 1.52
C ASN A 44 -17.59 -16.44 0.88
N TYR A 45 -16.38 -15.98 0.54
CA TYR A 45 -16.18 -14.79 -0.26
C TYR A 45 -16.06 -15.14 -1.75
N PRO A 46 -16.39 -14.21 -2.67
CA PRO A 46 -15.98 -14.33 -4.07
C PRO A 46 -14.45 -14.18 -4.15
N LYS A 47 -13.75 -15.30 -3.88
CA LYS A 47 -12.31 -15.39 -3.58
C LYS A 47 -11.39 -14.82 -4.66
N GLU A 48 -11.86 -14.70 -5.90
CA GLU A 48 -11.02 -14.37 -7.07
C GLU A 48 -11.18 -12.93 -7.56
N LYS A 49 -11.93 -12.09 -6.82
CA LYS A 49 -12.49 -10.89 -7.42
C LYS A 49 -12.27 -9.57 -6.66
N LEU A 50 -11.60 -9.61 -5.51
CA LEU A 50 -11.21 -8.40 -4.79
C LEU A 50 -9.74 -8.05 -5.05
N SER A 51 -9.45 -6.78 -5.33
CA SER A 51 -8.09 -6.24 -5.37
C SER A 51 -7.99 -4.88 -4.67
N ILE A 52 -6.78 -4.58 -4.20
CA ILE A 52 -6.40 -3.28 -3.66
C ILE A 52 -5.21 -2.78 -4.47
N GLU A 53 -5.34 -1.58 -5.00
CA GLU A 53 -4.27 -0.87 -5.68
C GLU A 53 -3.85 0.34 -4.85
N LEU A 54 -2.56 0.49 -4.59
CA LEU A 54 -2.02 1.67 -3.91
C LEU A 54 -1.50 2.62 -5.00
N ALA A 55 -2.22 3.71 -5.22
CA ALA A 55 -1.90 4.66 -6.29
C ALA A 55 -0.70 5.55 -5.89
N ASN A 56 -0.63 5.95 -4.62
CA ASN A 56 0.48 6.70 -4.05
C ASN A 56 0.53 6.47 -2.52
N ASP A 57 1.20 7.36 -1.78
CA ASP A 57 1.39 7.25 -0.33
C ASP A 57 0.17 7.59 0.52
N THR A 58 -0.91 8.10 -0.08
CA THR A 58 -2.13 8.53 0.62
C THR A 58 -3.43 8.09 -0.04
N THR A 59 -3.40 7.57 -1.27
CA THR A 59 -4.60 7.16 -2.01
C THR A 59 -4.47 5.77 -2.62
N GLY A 60 -5.60 5.09 -2.75
CA GLY A 60 -5.70 3.78 -3.38
C GLY A 60 -7.09 3.52 -3.96
N LEU A 61 -7.21 2.38 -4.63
CA LEU A 61 -8.43 1.91 -5.26
C LEU A 61 -8.74 0.50 -4.77
N PHE A 62 -9.95 0.31 -4.25
CA PHE A 62 -10.50 -1.00 -3.93
C PHE A 62 -11.42 -1.45 -5.06
N VAL A 63 -11.17 -2.62 -5.61
CA VAL A 63 -11.95 -3.18 -6.72
C VAL A 63 -12.65 -4.44 -6.24
N ASN A 64 -13.96 -4.48 -6.46
CA ASN A 64 -14.80 -5.64 -6.21
C ASN A 64 -15.51 -6.07 -7.50
N ASN A 65 -15.07 -7.19 -8.08
CA ASN A 65 -15.83 -7.83 -9.15
C ASN A 65 -16.85 -8.78 -8.47
N TYR A 66 -18.12 -8.43 -8.37
CA TYR A 66 -19.08 -9.27 -7.62
C TYR A 66 -19.88 -10.21 -8.53
N GLU A 67 -19.82 -10.01 -9.85
CA GLU A 67 -20.37 -10.90 -10.88
C GLU A 67 -19.34 -11.11 -12.00
N SER A 68 -19.62 -11.89 -13.05
CA SER A 68 -18.68 -12.08 -14.16
C SER A 68 -18.45 -10.80 -14.99
N THR A 69 -19.41 -9.87 -14.97
CA THR A 69 -19.40 -8.66 -15.79
C THR A 69 -19.50 -7.36 -15.00
N LYS A 70 -19.77 -7.43 -13.69
CA LYS A 70 -19.96 -6.24 -12.85
C LYS A 70 -18.76 -5.97 -11.95
N VAL A 71 -18.33 -4.71 -11.98
CA VAL A 71 -17.21 -4.19 -11.20
C VAL A 71 -17.70 -3.00 -10.38
N PHE A 72 -17.37 -3.02 -9.08
CA PHE A 72 -17.52 -1.90 -8.18
C PHE A 72 -16.13 -1.37 -7.82
N ASN A 73 -15.88 -0.11 -8.14
CA ASN A 73 -14.61 0.58 -7.90
C ASN A 73 -14.78 1.58 -6.77
N GLN A 74 -13.92 1.58 -5.77
CA GLN A 74 -14.00 2.48 -4.63
C GLN A 74 -12.64 3.12 -4.39
N ASP A 75 -12.52 4.40 -4.70
CA ASP A 75 -11.35 5.18 -4.32
C ASP A 75 -11.34 5.37 -2.80
N PHE A 76 -10.15 5.33 -2.22
CA PHE A 76 -9.98 5.58 -0.80
C PHE A 76 -8.75 6.43 -0.52
N VAL A 77 -8.85 7.20 0.56
CA VAL A 77 -7.74 7.97 1.13
C VAL A 77 -7.34 7.31 2.44
N PHE A 78 -6.04 7.19 2.69
CA PHE A 78 -5.50 6.62 3.91
C PHE A 78 -4.38 7.47 4.50
N SER A 79 -4.11 7.28 5.79
CA SER A 79 -2.94 7.83 6.47
C SER A 79 -2.02 6.72 6.93
N LYS A 80 -0.71 6.90 6.73
CA LYS A 80 0.31 6.05 7.36
C LYS A 80 0.50 6.48 8.81
N ILE A 81 0.28 5.58 9.77
CA ILE A 81 0.54 5.85 11.20
C ILE A 81 1.91 5.29 11.61
N LYS A 82 2.30 4.17 11.01
CA LYS A 82 3.61 3.53 11.10
C LYS A 82 3.97 3.01 9.71
N ASP A 83 5.22 2.62 9.50
CA ASP A 83 5.72 2.14 8.19
C ASP A 83 4.83 1.07 7.55
N ASP A 84 4.19 0.25 8.39
CA ASP A 84 3.38 -0.89 7.97
C ASP A 84 1.86 -0.71 8.14
N TYR A 85 1.36 0.41 8.70
CA TYR A 85 -0.06 0.56 9.05
C TYR A 85 -0.72 1.72 8.31
N LEU A 86 -1.75 1.38 7.52
CA LEU A 86 -2.57 2.32 6.76
C LEU A 86 -3.98 2.38 7.38
N ILE A 87 -4.41 3.56 7.81
CA ILE A 87 -5.78 3.78 8.29
C ILE A 87 -6.59 4.49 7.22
N ILE A 88 -7.69 3.88 6.79
CA ILE A 88 -8.62 4.46 5.83
C ILE A 88 -9.30 5.69 6.46
N ARG A 89 -9.17 6.84 5.80
CA ARG A 89 -9.74 8.13 6.24
C ARG A 89 -11.02 8.48 5.50
N ASN A 90 -11.08 8.16 4.21
CA ASN A 90 -12.22 8.48 3.37
C ASN A 90 -12.37 7.44 2.27
N VAL A 91 -13.59 7.25 1.79
CA VAL A 91 -13.96 6.37 0.67
C VAL A 91 -14.93 7.11 -0.24
N SER A 92 -14.77 7.02 -1.56
CA SER A 92 -15.59 7.78 -2.51
C SER A 92 -17.04 7.31 -2.56
N GLN A 93 -17.26 6.01 -2.39
CA GLN A 93 -18.58 5.40 -2.36
C GLN A 93 -18.57 4.13 -1.54
N SER A 94 -19.64 3.82 -0.81
CA SER A 94 -19.81 2.55 -0.11
C SER A 94 -21.04 1.83 -0.64
N ASN A 95 -21.00 0.50 -0.72
CA ASN A 95 -22.16 -0.29 -1.12
C ASN A 95 -22.51 -1.26 0.01
N PRO A 96 -23.71 -1.12 0.64
CA PRO A 96 -24.09 -1.96 1.77
C PRO A 96 -24.36 -3.42 1.39
N HIS A 97 -24.60 -3.70 0.12
CA HIS A 97 -24.87 -5.05 -0.41
C HIS A 97 -23.60 -5.78 -0.86
N LEU A 98 -22.46 -5.08 -0.88
CA LEU A 98 -21.18 -5.62 -1.33
C LEU A 98 -20.09 -5.41 -0.27
N ILE A 99 -19.03 -6.20 -0.38
CA ILE A 99 -17.80 -5.92 0.38
C ILE A 99 -17.24 -4.60 -0.14
N SER A 100 -17.07 -3.64 0.76
CA SER A 100 -16.55 -2.30 0.50
C SER A 100 -15.76 -1.83 1.71
N LEU A 101 -14.68 -1.08 1.50
CA LEU A 101 -13.93 -0.45 2.60
C LEU A 101 -14.80 0.59 3.30
N LYS A 102 -14.53 0.78 4.60
CA LYS A 102 -15.12 1.83 5.41
C LYS A 102 -14.04 2.73 5.99
N GLN A 103 -14.44 3.97 6.30
CA GLN A 103 -13.61 4.85 7.10
C GLN A 103 -13.29 4.19 8.45
N GLY A 104 -12.02 4.23 8.83
CA GLY A 104 -11.49 3.60 10.04
C GLY A 104 -10.98 2.17 9.86
N ASP A 105 -11.25 1.52 8.71
CA ASP A 105 -10.63 0.23 8.40
C ASP A 105 -9.09 0.35 8.40
N THR A 106 -8.42 -0.72 8.80
CA THR A 106 -6.95 -0.74 8.90
C THR A 106 -6.38 -1.80 7.97
N ILE A 107 -5.41 -1.38 7.16
CA ILE A 107 -4.60 -2.24 6.30
C ILE A 107 -3.19 -2.32 6.88
N VAL A 108 -2.68 -3.53 7.07
CA VAL A 108 -1.31 -3.78 7.54
C VAL A 108 -0.48 -4.37 6.40
N LEU A 109 0.64 -3.73 6.08
CA LEU A 109 1.62 -4.23 5.13
C LEU A 109 2.64 -5.11 5.86
N THR A 110 2.73 -6.38 5.52
CA THR A 110 3.74 -7.28 6.12
C THR A 110 4.26 -8.27 5.10
N LYS A 111 5.59 -8.37 4.93
CA LYS A 111 6.26 -9.35 4.06
C LYS A 111 5.65 -9.43 2.65
N GLY A 112 5.35 -8.28 2.05
CA GLY A 112 4.74 -8.20 0.72
C GLY A 112 3.27 -8.64 0.65
N ARG A 113 2.56 -8.61 1.77
CA ARG A 113 1.12 -8.87 1.87
C ARG A 113 0.42 -7.68 2.48
N LEU A 114 -0.81 -7.40 2.04
CA LEU A 114 -1.71 -6.50 2.74
C LEU A 114 -2.70 -7.33 3.54
N LEU A 115 -2.82 -7.04 4.82
CA LEU A 115 -3.79 -7.63 5.73
C LEU A 115 -4.83 -6.57 6.04
N LEU A 116 -6.04 -6.73 5.53
CA LEU A 116 -7.15 -5.83 5.79
C LEU A 116 -8.01 -6.42 6.91
N PHE A 117 -8.13 -5.67 8.00
CA PHE A 117 -9.15 -5.91 9.02
C PHE A 117 -10.41 -5.16 8.61
N TYR A 118 -11.38 -5.89 8.08
CA TYR A 118 -12.64 -5.30 7.62
C TYR A 118 -13.69 -5.25 8.74
N ASN A 119 -14.43 -4.14 8.81
CA ASN A 119 -15.46 -3.92 9.84
C ASN A 119 -16.89 -3.95 9.26
N GLY A 120 -17.52 -5.13 9.30
CA GLY A 120 -18.98 -5.32 9.17
C GLY A 120 -19.59 -5.75 10.53
N ASP A 121 -20.56 -6.66 10.52
CA ASP A 121 -21.09 -7.28 11.78
C ASP A 121 -20.14 -8.35 12.36
N LYS A 122 -19.09 -8.72 11.62
CA LYS A 122 -18.05 -9.68 12.01
C LYS A 122 -16.70 -9.15 11.54
N LYS A 123 -15.66 -9.39 12.35
CA LYS A 123 -14.27 -9.05 12.02
C LYS A 123 -13.65 -10.18 11.22
N TYR A 124 -13.17 -9.87 10.02
CA TYR A 124 -12.47 -10.82 9.17
C TYR A 124 -11.12 -10.24 8.73
N LEU A 125 -10.11 -11.12 8.64
CA LEU A 125 -8.79 -10.79 8.14
C LEU A 125 -8.69 -11.21 6.67
N LEU A 126 -8.61 -10.22 5.77
CA LEU A 126 -8.40 -10.45 4.34
C LEU A 126 -6.90 -10.31 4.02
N SER A 127 -6.29 -11.36 3.45
CA SER A 127 -4.90 -11.30 2.99
C SER A 127 -4.84 -11.10 1.48
N PHE A 128 -4.19 -10.02 1.07
CA PHE A 128 -3.85 -9.76 -0.31
C PHE A 128 -2.35 -9.98 -0.52
N LYS A 129 -1.98 -10.58 -1.66
CA LYS A 129 -0.57 -10.75 -2.05
C LYS A 129 -0.26 -9.84 -3.24
N LYS A 130 0.98 -9.38 -3.31
CA LYS A 130 1.52 -8.72 -4.51
C LYS A 130 1.32 -9.64 -5.71
N LYS A 131 0.86 -9.06 -6.82
CA LYS A 131 0.82 -9.72 -8.12
C LYS A 131 2.12 -9.46 -8.88
#